data_AF-A0AB36KBF5-F1
#
_entry.id   AF-A0AB36KBF5-F1
#
_cell.length_a   1.000
_cell.length_b   1.000
_cell.length_c   1.000
_cell.angle_alpha   90.00
_cell.angle_beta   90.00
_cell.angle_gamma   90.00
#
_symmetry.space_group_name_H-M   'P 1'
#
loop_
_entity.id
_entity.type
_entity.pdbx_description
1 polymer ?
#
loop_
_entity_poly.entity_id
_entity_poly.type
_entity_poly.pdbx_seq_one_letter_code
_entity_poly.pdbx_strand_id
1 'polypeptide(L)'
;MARSKVLTQEKHYEGNLPPKEVEDLIQKLRYQFEHCYVPSEVDGFLIIGGDGLSAKSQELVNDFTSWASAKGMFVRYHTSQDMVKIRNTLRNRTENIWKQ
;
A
#
# COMPACT_ATOMS: atom_id res chain seq x y z
N MET A 1 -10.55 21.29 -4.81
CA MET A 1 -9.52 20.64 -3.98
C MET A 1 -8.58 19.89 -4.89
N ALA A 2 -7.27 20.08 -4.77
CA ALA A 2 -6.31 19.23 -5.48
C ALA A 2 -6.51 17.78 -5.00
N ARG A 3 -6.53 16.82 -5.94
CA ARG A 3 -6.59 15.41 -5.56
C ARG A 3 -5.27 15.06 -4.90
N SER A 4 -5.32 14.65 -3.65
CA SER A 4 -4.20 14.05 -2.96
C SER A 4 -3.86 12.68 -3.57
N LYS A 5 -2.59 12.30 -3.45
CA LYS A 5 -1.99 11.12 -4.07
C LYS A 5 -1.69 10.08 -3.00
N VAL A 6 -1.82 8.83 -3.38
CA VAL A 6 -1.43 7.68 -2.56
C VAL A 6 -0.41 6.89 -3.36
N LEU A 7 0.81 6.77 -2.83
CA LEU A 7 1.89 6.06 -3.50
C LEU A 7 1.75 4.57 -3.24
N THR A 8 1.75 3.77 -4.29
CA THR A 8 1.45 2.33 -4.18
C THR A 8 2.56 1.52 -4.82
N GLN A 9 2.96 0.45 -4.15
CA GLN A 9 3.83 -0.58 -4.73
C GLN A 9 3.20 -1.96 -4.53
N GLU A 10 3.20 -2.74 -5.61
CA GLU A 10 2.64 -4.09 -5.65
C GLU A 10 3.74 -5.11 -5.99
N LYS A 11 3.75 -6.23 -5.28
CA LYS A 11 4.60 -7.37 -5.58
C LYS A 11 3.80 -8.67 -5.55
N HIS A 12 3.75 -9.36 -6.68
CA HIS A 12 3.28 -10.73 -6.74
C HIS A 12 4.35 -11.65 -6.14
N TYR A 13 4.00 -12.33 -5.06
CA TYR A 13 4.87 -13.27 -4.35
C TYR A 13 3.99 -14.38 -3.78
N GLU A 14 4.40 -15.65 -3.93
CA GLU A 14 3.67 -16.77 -3.35
C GLU A 14 4.06 -16.94 -1.88
N GLY A 15 3.08 -16.98 -0.98
CA GLY A 15 3.31 -17.00 0.46
C GLY A 15 3.61 -15.62 1.06
N ASN A 16 4.20 -15.61 2.25
CA ASN A 16 4.49 -14.37 2.97
C ASN A 16 5.60 -13.58 2.28
N LEU A 17 5.43 -12.26 2.16
CA LEU A 17 6.49 -11.40 1.65
C LEU A 17 7.72 -11.47 2.58
N PRO A 18 8.90 -11.87 2.07
CA PRO A 18 10.11 -11.93 2.87
C PRO A 18 10.63 -10.51 3.17
N PRO A 19 11.42 -10.32 4.24
CA PRO A 19 11.86 -9.00 4.68
C PRO A 19 12.56 -8.18 3.59
N LYS A 20 13.40 -8.83 2.77
CA LYS A 20 14.12 -8.18 1.68
C LYS A 20 13.18 -7.55 0.64
N GLU A 21 12.13 -8.26 0.26
CA GLU A 21 11.16 -7.74 -0.72
C GLU A 21 10.37 -6.56 -0.13
N VAL A 22 10.02 -6.63 1.16
CA VAL A 22 9.35 -5.51 1.85
C VAL A 22 10.26 -4.29 1.96
N GLU A 23 11.53 -4.48 2.28
CA GLU A 23 12.53 -3.42 2.32
C GLU A 23 12.66 -2.73 0.95
N ASP A 24 12.80 -3.50 -0.12
CA ASP A 24 12.90 -2.97 -1.49
C ASP A 24 11.65 -2.16 -1.88
N LEU A 25 10.45 -2.62 -1.49
CA LEU A 25 9.19 -1.91 -1.73
C LEU A 25 9.14 -0.58 -0.97
N ILE A 26 9.53 -0.59 0.31
CA ILE A 26 9.56 0.61 1.16
C ILE A 26 10.57 1.62 0.62
N GLN A 27 11.77 1.18 0.23
CA GLN A 27 12.81 2.05 -0.32
C GLN A 27 12.33 2.74 -1.60
N LYS A 28 11.65 2.02 -2.49
CA LYS A 28 11.04 2.62 -3.70
C LYS A 28 9.99 3.68 -3.36
N LEU A 29 9.11 3.40 -2.39
CA LEU A 29 8.10 4.35 -1.95
C LEU A 29 8.71 5.62 -1.35
N ARG A 30 9.75 5.47 -0.51
CA ARG A 30 10.48 6.61 0.05
C ARG A 30 11.15 7.43 -1.03
N TYR A 31 11.87 6.78 -1.94
CA TYR A 31 12.53 7.45 -3.05
C TYR A 31 11.53 8.26 -3.90
N GLN A 32 10.38 7.67 -4.23
CA GLN A 32 9.33 8.37 -4.96
C GLN A 32 8.84 9.60 -4.17
N PHE A 33 8.53 9.45 -2.88
CA PHE A 33 8.08 10.56 -2.04
C PHE A 33 9.11 11.70 -1.98
N GLU A 34 10.40 11.38 -1.81
CA GLU A 34 11.45 12.36 -1.58
C GLU A 34 11.90 13.08 -2.87
N HIS A 35 11.80 12.43 -4.03
CA HIS A 35 12.37 12.94 -5.27
C HIS A 35 11.36 13.23 -6.39
N CYS A 36 10.16 12.65 -6.33
CA CYS A 36 9.20 12.72 -7.44
C CYS A 36 7.91 13.46 -7.09
N TYR A 37 7.65 13.76 -5.82
CA TYR A 37 6.41 14.36 -5.37
C TYR A 37 6.66 15.52 -4.42
N VAL A 38 5.74 16.48 -4.44
CA VAL A 38 5.68 17.51 -3.39
C VAL A 38 5.04 16.86 -2.16
N PRO A 39 5.66 16.93 -0.97
CA PRO A 39 5.16 16.25 0.23
C PRO A 39 3.69 16.54 0.56
N SER A 40 3.22 17.77 0.34
CA SER A 40 1.84 18.18 0.61
C SER A 40 0.80 17.57 -0.33
N GLU A 41 1.23 16.91 -1.42
CA GLU A 41 0.35 16.24 -2.36
C GLU A 41 0.13 14.77 -2.02
N VAL A 42 0.83 14.21 -1.02
CA VAL A 42 0.80 12.78 -0.70
C VAL A 42 0.11 12.55 0.64
N ASP A 43 -0.95 11.75 0.64
CA ASP A 43 -1.70 11.40 1.85
C ASP A 43 -1.18 10.12 2.52
N GLY A 44 -0.51 9.25 1.75
CA GLY A 44 -0.06 7.98 2.28
C GLY A 44 0.47 7.00 1.26
N PHE A 45 0.66 5.78 1.75
CA PHE A 45 1.31 4.69 1.03
C PHE A 45 0.49 3.40 1.12
N LEU A 46 0.49 2.64 0.03
CA LEU A 46 -0.07 1.30 -0.03
C LEU A 46 1.02 0.30 -0.41
N ILE A 47 1.16 -0.75 0.40
CA ILE A 47 1.99 -1.91 0.11
C ILE A 47 1.05 -3.07 -0.19
N ILE A 48 1.19 -3.67 -1.37
CA ILE A 48 0.34 -4.77 -1.82
C ILE A 48 1.23 -5.95 -2.16
N GLY A 49 0.89 -7.13 -1.64
CA GLY A 49 1.54 -8.35 -2.10
C GLY A 49 1.60 -9.47 -1.08
N GLY A 50 2.00 -10.65 -1.57
CA GLY A 50 2.02 -11.87 -0.79
C GLY A 50 0.64 -12.32 -0.31
N ASP A 51 0.66 -13.37 0.50
CA ASP A 51 -0.49 -13.87 1.28
C ASP A 51 -0.48 -13.35 2.72
N GLY A 52 0.56 -12.60 3.08
CA GLY A 52 0.78 -12.06 4.42
C GLY A 52 2.19 -11.52 4.59
N LEU A 53 2.50 -11.14 5.83
CA LEU A 53 3.82 -10.68 6.24
C LEU A 53 4.43 -11.68 7.23
N SER A 54 5.74 -11.94 7.11
CA SER A 54 6.49 -12.57 8.20
C SER A 54 6.61 -11.60 9.39
N ALA A 55 6.95 -12.09 10.59
CA ALA A 55 7.14 -11.23 11.77
C ALA A 55 8.16 -10.10 11.52
N LYS A 56 9.31 -10.42 10.91
CA LYS A 56 10.32 -9.41 10.53
C LYS A 56 9.81 -8.44 9.46
N SER A 57 9.02 -8.92 8.50
CA SER A 57 8.40 -8.08 7.47
C SER A 57 7.37 -7.12 8.08
N GLN A 58 6.64 -7.58 9.10
CA GLN A 58 5.68 -6.75 9.85
C GLN A 58 6.39 -5.64 10.63
N GLU A 59 7.53 -5.92 11.25
CA GLU A 59 8.37 -4.91 11.91
C GLU A 59 8.79 -3.81 10.92
N LEU A 60 9.26 -4.17 9.73
CA LEU A 60 9.61 -3.20 8.68
C LEU A 60 8.43 -2.32 8.25
N VAL A 61 7.24 -2.90 8.10
CA VAL A 61 6.03 -2.14 7.77
C VAL A 61 5.62 -1.21 8.93
N ASN A 62 5.77 -1.65 10.19
CA ASN A 62 5.48 -0.83 11.36
C ASN A 62 6.45 0.35 11.49
N ASP A 63 7.74 0.14 11.23
CA ASP A 63 8.76 1.19 11.21
C ASP A 63 8.45 2.21 10.10
N PHE A 64 8.07 1.74 8.91
CA PHE A 64 7.67 2.61 7.82
C PHE A 64 6.39 3.38 8.14
N THR A 65 5.42 2.74 8.79
CA THR A 65 4.18 3.38 9.27
C THR A 65 4.49 4.50 10.26
N SER A 66 5.42 4.26 11.19
CA SER A 66 5.85 5.27 12.16
C SER A 66 6.53 6.46 11.47
N TRP A 67 7.42 6.19 10.51
CA TRP A 67 8.07 7.23 9.70
C TRP A 67 7.09 8.08 8.88
N ALA A 68 6.03 7.47 8.33
CA ALA A 68 4.99 8.15 7.57
C ALA A 68 4.05 8.96 8.48
N SER A 69 3.66 8.37 9.62
CA SER A 69 2.80 9.03 10.61
C SER A 69 3.43 10.30 11.17
N ALA A 70 4.76 10.29 11.40
CA ALA A 70 5.51 11.48 11.81
C ALA A 70 5.44 12.64 10.78
N LYS A 71 4.99 12.37 9.56
CA LYS A 71 4.78 13.35 8.47
C LYS A 71 3.31 13.59 8.17
N GLY A 72 2.40 13.05 8.99
CA GLY A 72 0.95 13.16 8.79
C GLY A 72 0.37 12.24 7.72
N MET A 73 1.12 11.22 7.29
CA MET A 73 0.71 10.29 6.23
C MET A 73 0.34 8.91 6.80
N PHE A 74 -0.53 8.18 6.09
CA PHE A 74 -0.88 6.81 6.46
C PHE A 74 -0.08 5.76 5.67
N VAL A 75 -0.01 4.54 6.21
CA VAL A 75 0.46 3.34 5.48
C VAL A 75 -0.60 2.24 5.63
N ARG A 76 -0.92 1.54 4.54
CA ARG A 76 -1.71 0.30 4.60
C ARG A 76 -0.98 -0.82 3.88
N TYR A 77 -1.09 -2.01 4.45
CA TYR A 77 -0.71 -3.25 3.81
C TYR A 77 -1.96 -4.03 3.40
N HIS A 78 -1.95 -4.58 2.19
CA HIS A 78 -2.97 -5.49 1.69
C HIS A 78 -2.32 -6.74 1.10
N THR A 79 -2.89 -7.90 1.42
CA THR A 79 -2.53 -9.14 0.73
C THR A 79 -3.07 -9.11 -0.71
N SER A 80 -2.53 -9.99 -1.55
CA SER A 80 -3.05 -10.18 -2.91
C SER A 80 -4.53 -10.58 -2.88
N GLN A 81 -4.93 -11.40 -1.90
CA GLN A 81 -6.32 -11.82 -1.71
C GLN A 81 -7.23 -10.65 -1.29
N ASP A 82 -6.75 -9.74 -0.44
CA ASP A 82 -7.53 -8.56 -0.05
C ASP A 82 -7.83 -7.68 -1.27
N MET A 83 -6.87 -7.51 -2.17
CA MET A 83 -7.08 -6.76 -3.41
C MET A 83 -8.10 -7.43 -4.33
N VAL A 84 -8.12 -8.76 -4.40
CA VAL A 84 -9.18 -9.50 -5.13
C VAL A 84 -10.55 -9.25 -4.49
N LYS A 85 -10.65 -9.32 -3.15
CA LYS A 85 -11.91 -9.07 -2.43
C LYS A 85 -12.41 -7.64 -2.62
N ILE A 86 -11.52 -6.65 -2.52
CA ILE A 86 -11.83 -5.23 -2.75
C ILE A 86 -12.34 -5.06 -4.19
N ARG A 87 -11.63 -5.61 -5.18
CA ARG A 87 -12.02 -5.55 -6.59
C ARG A 87 -13.41 -6.14 -6.83
N ASN A 88 -13.67 -7.34 -6.30
CA ASN A 88 -14.96 -8.00 -6.46
C ASN A 88 -16.09 -7.22 -5.78
N THR A 89 -15.83 -6.66 -4.58
CA THR A 89 -16.80 -5.83 -3.88
C THR A 89 -17.14 -4.56 -4.65
N LEU A 90 -16.12 -3.87 -5.17
CA LEU A 90 -16.32 -2.68 -5.99
C LEU A 90 -17.05 -3.00 -7.29
N ARG A 91 -16.67 -4.08 -7.98
CA ARG A 91 -17.36 -4.53 -9.19
C ARG A 91 -18.84 -4.82 -8.93
N ASN A 92 -19.15 -5.59 -7.88
CA ASN A 92 -20.54 -5.92 -7.53
C ASN A 92 -21.33 -4.67 -7.14
N ARG A 93 -20.74 -3.71 -6.42
CA ARG A 93 -21.40 -2.43 -6.10
C ARG A 93 -21.73 -1.65 -7.36
N THR A 94 -20.78 -1.53 -8.28
CA THR A 94 -21.00 -0.87 -9.57
C THR A 94 -22.09 -1.59 -10.35
N GLU A 95 -21.98 -2.91 -10.56
CA GLU A 95 -22.98 -3.70 -11.30
C GLU A 95 -24.39 -3.62 -10.69
N ASN A 96 -24.51 -3.53 -9.37
CA ASN A 96 -25.80 -3.36 -8.69
C ASN A 96 -26.39 -1.95 -8.85
N ILE A 97 -25.55 -0.91 -8.92
CA ILE A 97 -26.02 0.46 -9.22
C ILE A 97 -26.62 0.54 -10.64
N TRP A 98 -26.10 -0.24 -11.58
CA TRP A 98 -26.62 -0.28 -12.96
C TRP A 98 -27.89 -1.14 -13.13
N LYS A 99 -28.28 -1.92 -12.12
CA LYS A 99 -29.49 -2.76 -12.13
C LYS A 99 -30.67 -2.16 -11.34
N GLN A 100 -30.51 -0.95 -10.80
CA GLN A 100 -31.59 -0.15 -10.21
C GLN A 100 -32.02 0.94 -11.20
#